data_AF-K1L1E0-F1
#
_entry.id   AF-K1L1E0-F1
#
_cell.length_a   1.000
_cell.length_b   1.000
_cell.length_c   1.000
_cell.angle_alpha   90.00
_cell.angle_beta   90.00
_cell.angle_gamma   90.00
#
_symmetry.space_group_name_H-M   'P 1'
#
loop_
_entity.id
_entity.type
_entity.pdbx_description
1 polymer ?
#
loop_
_entity_poly.entity_id
_entity_poly.type
_entity_poly.pdbx_seq_one_letter_code
_entity_poly.pdbx_strand_id
1 'polypeptide(L)'
;MIKVFKISFIAMLINLMVNVSSLYAQCAMCRATVENNVSNGETSIGAGLNTGILYLLTMPYLIAMVIGFLWYRNAKKRKTKFIFHGDKF
;
A
#
# COMPACT_ATOMS: atom_id res chain seq x y z
N MET A 1 -20.14 -19.37 23.92
CA MET A 1 -20.23 -18.44 22.77
C MET A 1 -18.95 -17.62 22.54
N ILE A 2 -18.46 -16.84 23.51
CA ILE A 2 -17.24 -16.00 23.34
C ILE A 2 -15.96 -16.77 22.97
N LYS A 3 -15.76 -17.99 23.48
CA LYS A 3 -14.58 -18.81 23.11
C LYS A 3 -14.63 -19.27 21.66
N VAL A 4 -15.81 -19.64 21.16
CA VAL A 4 -16.02 -20.03 19.75
C VAL A 4 -15.83 -18.82 18.82
N PHE A 5 -16.29 -17.64 19.25
CA PHE A 5 -16.08 -16.39 18.51
C PHE A 5 -14.58 -16.01 18.43
N LYS A 6 -13.83 -16.14 19.53
CA LYS A 6 -12.37 -15.90 19.54
C LYS A 6 -11.61 -16.89 18.67
N ILE A 7 -11.97 -18.18 18.72
CA ILE A 7 -11.35 -19.21 17.87
C ILE A 7 -11.65 -18.94 16.40
N SER A 8 -12.88 -18.57 16.06
CA SER A 8 -13.27 -18.19 14.69
C SER A 8 -12.50 -16.96 14.19
N PHE A 9 -12.37 -15.93 15.03
CA PHE A 9 -11.62 -14.71 14.69
C PHE A 9 -10.11 -14.99 14.48
N ILE A 10 -9.51 -15.80 15.35
CA ILE A 10 -8.09 -16.20 15.22
C ILE A 10 -7.89 -17.06 13.97
N ALA A 11 -8.79 -17.99 13.67
CA ALA A 11 -8.74 -18.80 12.47
C ALA A 11 -8.84 -17.96 11.18
N MET A 12 -9.71 -16.94 11.18
CA MET A 12 -9.84 -15.99 10.06
C MET A 12 -8.58 -15.16 9.86
N LEU A 13 -7.94 -14.69 10.94
CA LEU A 13 -6.67 -13.95 10.87
C LEU A 13 -5.52 -14.82 10.34
N ILE A 14 -5.44 -16.08 10.79
CA ILE A 14 -4.44 -17.03 10.31
C ILE A 14 -4.66 -17.34 8.82
N ASN A 15 -5.90 -17.53 8.39
CA ASN A 15 -6.21 -17.74 6.98
C ASN A 15 -5.76 -16.55 6.11
N LEU A 16 -5.94 -15.31 6.59
CA LEU A 16 -5.46 -14.11 5.89
C LEU A 16 -3.94 -14.11 5.68
N MET A 17 -3.17 -14.63 6.65
CA MET A 17 -1.70 -14.65 6.61
C MET A 17 -1.12 -15.81 5.78
N VAL A 18 -1.89 -16.88 5.56
CA VAL A 18 -1.43 -18.08 4.83
C VAL A 18 -1.70 -17.98 3.32
N ASN A 19 -2.58 -17.07 2.88
CA ASN A 19 -2.92 -16.87 1.45
C ASN A 19 -1.89 -16.03 0.66
N VAL A 20 -0.65 -15.92 1.13
CA VAL A 20 0.41 -15.13 0.47
C VAL A 20 1.04 -15.88 -0.72
N SER A 21 0.81 -17.19 -0.84
CA SER A 21 1.52 -18.09 -1.77
C SER A 21 0.93 -18.22 -3.18
N SER A 22 -0.11 -17.45 -3.52
CA SER A 22 -0.72 -17.47 -4.85
C SER A 22 -0.93 -16.04 -5.33
N LEU A 23 0.08 -15.44 -5.96
CA LEU A 23 0.01 -14.15 -6.66
C LEU A 23 -0.89 -14.20 -7.92
N TYR A 24 -1.90 -15.07 -7.96
CA TYR A 24 -2.96 -15.04 -8.95
C TYR A 24 -3.99 -14.01 -8.53
N ALA A 25 -4.29 -13.07 -9.42
CA ALA A 25 -5.09 -11.88 -9.16
C ALA A 25 -6.35 -12.15 -8.31
N GLN A 26 -6.35 -11.66 -7.07
CA GLN A 26 -7.45 -11.84 -6.10
C GLN A 26 -8.65 -10.91 -6.34
N CYS A 27 -8.59 -10.07 -7.38
CA CYS A 27 -9.70 -9.20 -7.78
C CYS A 27 -10.27 -9.63 -9.14
N ALA A 28 -11.57 -9.94 -9.16
CA ALA A 28 -12.29 -10.43 -10.35
C ALA A 28 -12.13 -9.50 -11.58
N MET A 29 -12.01 -8.19 -11.37
CA MET A 29 -11.81 -7.19 -12.42
C MET A 29 -10.41 -7.28 -13.08
N CYS A 30 -9.38 -7.53 -12.27
CA CYS A 30 -8.01 -7.71 -12.75
C CYS A 30 -7.85 -9.01 -13.54
N ARG A 31 -8.51 -10.08 -13.07
CA ARG A 31 -8.56 -11.37 -13.76
C ARG A 31 -9.28 -11.27 -15.12
N ALA A 32 -10.45 -10.64 -15.16
CA ALA A 32 -11.23 -10.49 -16.39
C ALA A 32 -10.45 -9.72 -17.48
N THR A 33 -9.69 -8.69 -17.10
CA THR A 33 -8.86 -7.93 -18.05
C THR A 33 -7.74 -8.80 -18.61
N VAL A 34 -7.04 -9.57 -17.76
CA VAL A 34 -5.95 -10.46 -18.22
C VAL A 34 -6.46 -11.58 -19.12
N GLU A 35 -7.58 -12.21 -18.77
CA GLU A 35 -8.19 -13.28 -19.58
C GLU A 35 -8.63 -12.76 -20.96
N ASN A 36 -9.16 -11.55 -21.05
CA ASN A 36 -9.48 -10.92 -22.35
C ASN A 36 -8.24 -10.61 -23.19
N ASN A 37 -7.16 -10.10 -22.59
CA ASN A 37 -5.91 -9.79 -23.32
C ASN A 37 -5.21 -11.08 -23.80
N VAL A 38 -5.18 -12.13 -22.97
CA VAL A 38 -4.67 -13.45 -23.35
C VAL A 38 -5.49 -14.07 -24.47
N SER A 39 -6.83 -13.97 -24.42
CA SER A 39 -7.72 -14.49 -25.46
C SER A 39 -7.54 -13.80 -26.82
N ASN A 40 -7.07 -12.55 -26.81
CA ASN A 40 -6.73 -11.78 -28.01
C ASN A 40 -5.28 -12.01 -28.49
N GLY A 41 -4.54 -12.94 -27.88
CA GLY A 41 -3.17 -13.31 -28.29
C GLY A 41 -2.05 -12.49 -27.62
N GLU A 42 -2.38 -11.52 -26.76
CA GLU A 42 -1.40 -10.71 -26.04
C GLU A 42 -1.12 -11.28 -24.64
N THR A 43 -0.29 -12.31 -24.60
CA THR A 43 0.09 -13.04 -23.38
C THR A 43 1.06 -12.27 -22.46
N SER A 44 1.73 -11.24 -22.99
CA SER A 44 2.71 -10.41 -22.26
C SER A 44 2.08 -9.52 -21.19
N ILE A 45 0.81 -9.13 -21.37
CA ILE A 45 0.09 -8.21 -20.47
C ILE A 45 -0.23 -8.89 -19.12
N GLY A 46 -0.44 -10.22 -19.12
CA GLY A 46 -0.75 -10.98 -17.91
C GLY A 46 0.40 -11.10 -16.92
N ALA A 47 1.65 -11.10 -17.39
CA ALA A 47 2.83 -11.30 -16.54
C ALA A 47 3.20 -10.08 -15.68
N GLY A 48 2.86 -8.86 -16.13
CA GLY A 48 3.26 -7.60 -15.47
C GLY A 48 2.17 -6.91 -14.64
N LEU A 49 0.92 -7.41 -14.67
CA LEU A 49 -0.23 -6.71 -14.09
C LEU A 49 -0.14 -6.55 -12.56
N ASN A 50 0.33 -7.58 -11.86
CA ASN A 50 0.49 -7.55 -10.40
C ASN A 50 1.52 -6.49 -9.98
N THR A 51 2.64 -6.42 -10.70
CA THR A 51 3.66 -5.38 -10.51
C THR A 51 3.10 -3.98 -10.76
N GLY A 52 2.24 -3.83 -11.79
CA GLY A 52 1.56 -2.56 -12.07
C GLY A 52 0.63 -2.10 -10.95
N ILE A 53 -0.15 -3.01 -10.35
CA ILE A 53 -1.06 -2.69 -9.24
C ILE A 53 -0.26 -2.28 -7.99
N LEU A 54 0.80 -3.02 -7.65
CA LEU A 54 1.68 -2.68 -6.53
C LEU A 54 2.39 -1.34 -6.75
N TYR A 55 2.80 -1.05 -7.98
CA TYR A 55 3.43 0.22 -8.34
C TYR A 55 2.46 1.40 -8.15
N LEU A 56 1.25 1.30 -8.70
CA LEU A 56 0.22 2.33 -8.60
C LEU A 56 -0.26 2.55 -7.15
N LEU A 57 -0.35 1.49 -6.35
CA LEU A 57 -0.70 1.59 -4.93
C LEU A 57 0.43 2.25 -4.13
N THR A 58 1.69 1.89 -4.39
CA THR A 58 2.84 2.32 -3.57
C THR A 58 3.21 3.78 -3.81
N MET A 59 3.09 4.26 -5.06
CA MET A 59 3.47 5.63 -5.45
C MET A 59 2.82 6.75 -4.62
N PRO A 60 1.48 6.79 -4.41
CA PRO A 60 0.87 7.88 -3.63
C PRO A 60 1.35 7.91 -2.17
N TYR A 61 1.62 6.76 -1.56
CA TYR A 61 2.15 6.71 -0.18
C TYR A 61 3.59 7.20 -0.10
N LEU A 62 4.44 6.85 -1.07
CA LEU A 62 5.82 7.36 -1.15
C LEU A 62 5.85 8.87 -1.32
N ILE A 63 5.02 9.41 -2.20
CA ILE A 63 4.90 10.86 -2.43
C ILE A 63 4.46 11.56 -1.14
N ALA A 64 3.42 11.05 -0.47
CA ALA A 64 2.94 11.61 0.79
C ALA A 64 4.01 11.57 1.89
N MET A 65 4.78 10.48 1.99
CA MET A 65 5.88 10.34 2.95
C MET A 65 6.97 11.39 2.72
N VAL A 66 7.40 11.58 1.46
CA VAL A 66 8.45 12.56 1.11
C VAL A 66 7.97 13.98 1.43
N ILE A 67 6.75 14.34 1.03
CA ILE A 67 6.18 15.67 1.30
C ILE A 67 6.07 15.90 2.81
N GLY A 68 5.54 14.94 3.55
CA GLY A 68 5.42 15.01 5.01
C GLY A 68 6.76 15.18 5.71
N PHE A 69 7.79 14.44 5.27
CA PHE A 69 9.14 14.53 5.82
C PHE A 69 9.78 15.91 5.55
N LEU A 70 9.67 16.43 4.33
CA LEU A 70 10.18 17.75 3.97
C LEU A 70 9.47 18.86 4.76
N TRP A 71 8.15 18.75 4.92
CA TRP A 71 7.36 19.69 5.71
C TRP A 71 7.79 19.68 7.18
N TYR A 72 7.91 18.50 7.79
CA TYR A 72 8.37 18.36 9.18
C TYR A 72 9.76 18.96 9.40
N ARG A 73 10.71 18.67 8.50
CA ARG A 73 12.07 19.21 8.56
C ARG A 73 12.07 20.75 8.46
N ASN A 74 11.27 21.32 7.58
CA ASN A 74 11.15 22.78 7.42
C ASN A 74 10.45 23.43 8.62
N ALA A 75 9.41 22.80 9.17
CA ALA A 75 8.72 23.28 10.37
C ALA A 75 9.66 23.32 11.59
N LYS A 76 10.51 22.29 11.77
CA LYS A 76 11.52 22.27 12.85
C LYS A 76 12.54 23.40 12.71
N LYS A 77 13.04 23.67 11.51
CA LYS A 77 13.95 24.81 11.25
C LYS A 77 13.31 26.17 11.56
N ARG A 78 12.02 26.35 11.25
CA ARG A 78 11.29 27.59 11.55
C ARG A 78 11.09 27.79 13.06
N LYS A 79 10.79 26.72 13.82
CA LYS A 79 10.71 26.79 15.29
C LYS A 79 12.05 27.20 15.90
N THR A 80 13.17 26.64 15.45
CA THR A 80 14.51 27.04 15.93
C THR A 80 14.84 28.49 15.60
N LYS A 81 14.51 28.96 14.38
CA LYS A 81 14.73 30.37 13.98
C LYS A 81 13.84 31.34 14.77
N PHE A 82 12.60 30.96 15.07
CA PHE A 82 11.68 31.77 15.87
C PHE A 82 12.13 31.89 17.32
N ILE A 83 12.57 30.77 17.94
CA ILE A 83 13.19 30.81 19.27
C ILE A 83 14.40 31.76 19.24
N PHE A 84 15.38 31.54 18.37
CA PHE A 84 16.60 32.37 18.31
C PHE A 84 16.37 33.88 18.09
N HIS A 85 15.24 34.28 17.48
CA HIS A 85 14.87 35.69 17.34
C HIS A 85 14.06 36.22 18.53
N GLY A 86 13.41 35.33 19.27
CA GLY A 86 12.70 35.59 20.53
C GLY A 86 13.62 35.89 21.71
N ASP A 87 14.82 35.31 21.75
CA ASP A 87 15.86 35.58 22.77
C ASP A 87 16.72 36.83 22.47
N LYS A 88 16.32 37.64 21.48
CA LYS A 88 16.99 38.91 21.11
C LYS A 88 16.24 40.16 21.59
N PHE A 89 15.15 40.00 22.36
CA PHE A 89 14.45 41.06 23.10
C PHE A 89 14.62 40.82 24.60
#